data_AF-A0A8S9TZK5-F1
#
_entry.id   AF-A0A8S9TZK5-F1
#
_cell.length_a   1.000
_cell.length_b   1.000
_cell.length_c   1.000
_cell.angle_alpha   90.00
_cell.angle_beta   90.00
_cell.angle_gamma   90.00
#
_symmetry.space_group_name_H-M   'P 1'
#
loop_
_entity.id
_entity.type
_entity.pdbx_description
1 polymer ?
#
loop_
_entity_poly.entity_id
_entity_poly.type
_entity_poly.pdbx_seq_one_letter_code
_entity_poly.pdbx_strand_id
1 'polypeptide(L)'
;MNSTAPLLQDTRWESMLKCCTWFKSNRIKIATHLAMENPACKPPDKWWLCLALIQLLSKRAVITFRSLESYTALVSGQVEALKRLSRDLLSVFGGRAVLDADRVKLVQLESTHVFFDDRTILVNPNTILDLLLDDGTFTIQILDSLGPDSAFELVKDFALVIANLVASVNIIEPERSNKNEPLEGNTPPALPRDLINLKGRDISALINLHRDRLHSRWSEVETDMIKQEHAALADLYASQAEFRRQIDEASSELKTVTTFEDAWKDVCGRFQMLHRFAGGIATTFPGTSSVESDFSVLKWEKNLLRSRLTNFSLEGALHSKQHDLLESLTGLEINE
;
A
#
# COMPACT_ATOMS: atom_id res chain seq x y z
N MET A 1 -9.15 35.58 -11.12
CA MET A 1 -9.44 34.15 -11.36
C MET A 1 -10.11 33.62 -10.09
N ASN A 2 -11.44 33.47 -10.06
CA ASN A 2 -12.18 33.06 -8.82
C ASN A 2 -12.35 31.53 -8.76
N SER A 3 -11.24 30.80 -8.85
CA SER A 3 -11.24 29.35 -8.68
C SER A 3 -9.96 28.94 -7.99
N THR A 4 -10.08 28.34 -6.82
CA THR A 4 -8.95 27.80 -6.05
C THR A 4 -8.69 26.37 -6.52
N ALA A 5 -7.48 26.10 -6.99
CA ALA A 5 -7.07 24.74 -7.32
C ALA A 5 -7.08 23.88 -6.04
N PRO A 6 -7.60 22.63 -6.09
CA PRO A 6 -7.51 21.75 -4.94
C PRO A 6 -6.03 21.47 -4.62
N LEU A 7 -5.69 21.52 -3.34
CA LEU A 7 -4.38 21.10 -2.88
C LEU A 7 -4.24 19.59 -3.06
N LEU A 8 -3.08 19.16 -3.56
CA LEU A 8 -2.68 17.77 -3.50
C LEU A 8 -2.38 17.43 -2.02
N GLN A 9 -3.43 17.11 -1.28
CA GLN A 9 -3.35 16.75 0.13
C GLN A 9 -3.02 15.27 0.25
N ASP A 10 -1.75 15.01 0.58
CA ASP A 10 -1.13 13.69 0.73
C ASP A 10 -1.29 12.78 -0.50
N THR A 11 -0.56 11.67 -0.50
CA THR A 11 -0.46 10.68 -1.59
C THR A 11 -1.75 9.86 -1.80
N ARG A 12 -2.92 10.50 -1.71
CA ARG A 12 -4.23 9.85 -1.81
C ARG A 12 -4.75 9.91 -3.25
N TRP A 13 -5.15 8.75 -3.78
CA TRP A 13 -5.73 8.60 -5.12
C TRP A 13 -6.92 9.52 -5.37
N GLU A 14 -7.72 9.81 -4.33
CA GLU A 14 -8.83 10.75 -4.45
C GLU A 14 -8.37 12.20 -4.67
N SER A 15 -7.30 12.63 -4.00
CA SER A 15 -6.74 13.96 -4.18
C SER A 15 -6.17 14.11 -5.59
N MET A 16 -5.45 13.08 -6.06
CA MET A 16 -4.93 13.02 -7.42
C MET A 16 -6.05 13.14 -8.46
N LEU A 17 -7.12 12.35 -8.31
CA LEU A 17 -8.27 12.39 -9.22
C LEU A 17 -8.96 13.77 -9.22
N LYS A 18 -9.17 14.37 -8.04
CA LYS A 18 -9.76 15.72 -7.91
C LYS A 18 -8.89 16.77 -8.59
N CYS A 19 -7.57 16.71 -8.39
CA CYS A 19 -6.61 17.63 -8.97
C CYS A 19 -6.58 17.53 -10.50
N CYS A 20 -6.38 16.33 -11.06
CA CYS A 20 -6.39 16.11 -12.51
C CYS A 20 -7.72 16.53 -13.14
N THR A 21 -8.85 16.23 -12.49
CA THR A 21 -10.17 16.63 -12.98
C THR A 21 -10.34 18.15 -12.99
N TRP A 22 -9.86 18.84 -11.95
CA TRP A 22 -9.91 20.30 -11.91
C TRP A 22 -9.06 20.94 -13.02
N PHE A 23 -7.84 20.44 -13.24
CA PHE A 23 -6.97 20.91 -14.33
C PHE A 23 -7.59 20.69 -15.70
N LYS A 24 -8.17 19.51 -15.95
CA LYS A 24 -8.85 19.22 -17.21
C LYS A 24 -10.05 20.13 -17.45
N SER A 25 -10.90 20.33 -16.42
CA SER A 25 -12.09 21.18 -16.51
C SER A 25 -11.76 22.67 -16.69
N ASN A 26 -10.62 23.14 -16.16
CA ASN A 26 -10.20 24.53 -16.25
C ASN A 26 -9.12 24.78 -17.31
N ARG A 27 -8.78 23.78 -18.13
CA ARG A 27 -7.63 23.80 -19.06
C ARG A 27 -7.58 25.05 -19.94
N ILE A 28 -8.72 25.47 -20.50
CA ILE A 28 -8.79 26.62 -21.42
C ILE A 28 -8.43 27.90 -20.67
N LYS A 29 -9.04 28.12 -19.50
CA LYS A 29 -8.78 29.30 -18.67
C LYS A 29 -7.33 29.34 -18.20
N ILE A 30 -6.78 28.18 -17.83
CA ILE A 30 -5.40 28.04 -17.41
C ILE A 30 -4.45 28.32 -18.58
N ALA A 31 -4.68 27.73 -19.75
CA ALA A 31 -3.86 27.95 -20.94
C ALA A 31 -3.86 29.42 -21.37
N THR A 32 -5.02 30.08 -21.37
CA THR A 32 -5.12 31.53 -21.66
C THR A 32 -4.32 32.35 -20.66
N HIS A 33 -4.47 32.07 -19.35
CA HIS A 33 -3.74 32.79 -18.32
C HIS A 33 -2.22 32.56 -18.40
N LEU A 34 -1.78 31.31 -18.59
CA LEU A 34 -0.37 30.98 -18.75
C LEU A 34 0.24 31.54 -20.04
N ALA A 35 -0.55 31.71 -21.09
CA ALA A 35 -0.11 32.38 -22.32
C ALA A 35 0.05 33.90 -22.12
N MET A 36 -0.80 34.53 -21.31
CA MET A 36 -0.73 35.95 -20.99
C MET A 36 0.42 36.28 -20.02
N GLU A 37 0.52 35.56 -18.92
CA GLU A 37 1.49 35.84 -17.86
C GLU A 37 2.88 35.26 -18.15
N ASN A 38 2.95 34.22 -18.99
CA ASN A 38 4.16 33.46 -19.33
C ASN A 38 5.09 33.18 -18.13
N PRO A 39 4.58 32.54 -17.06
CA PRO A 39 5.38 32.33 -15.86
C PRO A 39 6.46 31.27 -16.10
N ALA A 40 7.58 31.36 -15.37
CA ALA A 40 8.66 30.38 -15.44
C ALA A 40 8.22 28.94 -15.09
N CYS A 41 7.13 28.79 -14.33
CA CYS A 41 6.54 27.50 -13.95
C CYS A 41 5.51 26.95 -14.94
N LYS A 42 5.40 27.53 -16.15
CA LYS A 42 4.48 27.03 -17.18
C LYS A 42 4.79 25.56 -17.51
N PRO A 43 3.82 24.63 -17.37
CA PRO A 43 4.05 23.23 -17.67
C PRO A 43 4.29 23.02 -19.18
N PRO A 44 5.19 22.09 -19.55
CA PRO A 44 5.40 21.72 -20.94
C PRO A 44 4.18 20.95 -21.49
N ASP A 45 4.00 20.93 -22.82
CA ASP A 45 2.80 20.33 -23.44
C ASP A 45 2.61 18.85 -23.06
N LYS A 46 3.71 18.08 -23.02
CA LYS A 46 3.73 16.67 -22.59
C LYS A 46 3.15 16.44 -21.19
N TRP A 47 3.22 17.45 -20.31
CA TRP A 47 2.65 17.36 -18.96
C TRP A 47 1.14 17.18 -18.99
N TRP A 48 0.44 17.81 -19.95
CA TRP A 48 -1.00 17.67 -20.11
C TRP A 48 -1.41 16.27 -20.58
N LEU A 49 -0.58 15.62 -21.43
CA LEU A 49 -0.78 14.22 -21.81
C LEU A 49 -0.64 13.30 -20.60
N CYS A 50 0.41 13.49 -19.79
CA CYS A 50 0.59 12.75 -18.55
C CYS A 50 -0.60 12.96 -17.59
N LEU A 51 -1.11 14.19 -17.49
CA LEU A 51 -2.26 14.51 -16.63
C LEU A 51 -3.53 13.75 -17.07
N ALA A 52 -3.78 13.62 -18.38
CA ALA A 52 -4.91 12.84 -18.90
C ALA A 52 -4.78 11.36 -18.52
N LEU A 53 -3.59 10.78 -18.70
CA LEU A 53 -3.32 9.38 -18.35
C LEU A 53 -3.40 9.12 -16.83
N ILE A 54 -2.85 10.02 -16.01
CA ILE A 54 -2.93 9.94 -14.55
C ILE A 54 -4.38 10.07 -14.08
N GLN A 55 -5.21 10.87 -14.75
CA GLN A 55 -6.63 10.95 -14.43
C GLN A 55 -7.35 9.61 -14.64
N LEU A 56 -7.08 8.93 -15.77
CA LEU A 56 -7.64 7.61 -16.07
C LEU A 56 -7.22 6.58 -15.03
N LEU A 57 -5.92 6.54 -14.71
CA LEU A 57 -5.35 5.69 -13.68
C LEU A 57 -6.00 5.95 -12.31
N SER A 58 -6.04 7.21 -11.89
CA SER A 58 -6.56 7.61 -10.58
C SER A 58 -8.04 7.28 -10.44
N LYS A 59 -8.82 7.40 -11.52
CA LYS A 59 -10.25 7.03 -11.51
C LYS A 59 -10.45 5.55 -11.17
N ARG A 60 -9.63 4.65 -11.72
CA ARG A 60 -9.68 3.21 -11.43
C ARG A 60 -9.21 2.90 -10.02
N ALA A 61 -8.11 3.53 -9.59
CA ALA A 61 -7.61 3.38 -8.23
C ALA A 61 -8.67 3.81 -7.21
N VAL A 62 -9.27 4.99 -7.34
CA VAL A 62 -10.30 5.50 -6.42
C VAL A 62 -11.50 4.56 -6.30
N ILE A 63 -11.99 4.01 -7.42
CA ILE A 63 -13.10 3.02 -7.38
C ILE A 63 -12.70 1.80 -6.53
N THR A 64 -11.49 1.30 -6.73
CA THR A 64 -10.98 0.15 -5.98
C THR A 64 -10.81 0.50 -4.50
N PHE A 65 -10.16 1.61 -4.16
CA PHE A 65 -9.94 2.01 -2.77
C PHE A 65 -11.25 2.27 -2.02
N ARG A 66 -12.25 2.89 -2.65
CA ARG A 66 -13.60 3.02 -2.06
C ARG A 66 -14.26 1.68 -1.79
N SER A 67 -14.03 0.68 -2.65
CA SER A 67 -14.53 -0.68 -2.41
C SER A 67 -13.82 -1.36 -1.24
N LEU A 68 -12.52 -1.10 -1.06
CA LEU A 68 -11.72 -1.60 0.06
C LEU A 68 -12.13 -0.96 1.40
N GLU A 69 -12.52 0.32 1.38
CA GLU A 69 -13.01 1.06 2.55
C GLU A 69 -14.45 0.70 2.97
N SER A 70 -15.13 -0.16 2.20
CA SER A 70 -16.51 -0.57 2.50
C SER A 70 -16.58 -1.63 3.61
N TYR A 71 -17.72 -1.67 4.32
CA TYR A 71 -17.95 -2.38 5.59
C TYR A 71 -17.71 -3.89 5.62
N THR A 72 -17.47 -4.54 4.47
CA THR A 72 -17.56 -5.99 4.31
C THR A 72 -16.42 -6.61 3.52
N ALA A 73 -15.32 -5.86 3.28
CA ALA A 73 -14.17 -6.42 2.61
C ALA A 73 -13.42 -7.40 3.54
N LEU A 74 -13.88 -8.66 3.58
CA LEU A 74 -13.06 -9.79 4.03
C LEU A 74 -11.68 -9.68 3.36
N VAL A 75 -10.64 -10.18 4.01
CA VAL A 75 -9.27 -10.19 3.45
C VAL A 75 -9.24 -10.78 2.03
N SER A 76 -10.02 -11.84 1.80
CA SER A 76 -10.22 -12.43 0.47
C SER A 76 -10.86 -11.46 -0.54
N GLY A 77 -11.83 -10.65 -0.10
CA GLY A 77 -12.46 -9.59 -0.89
C GLY A 77 -11.51 -8.42 -1.16
N GLN A 78 -10.62 -8.08 -0.22
CA GLN A 78 -9.60 -7.06 -0.43
C GLN A 78 -8.57 -7.49 -1.48
N VAL A 79 -8.10 -8.74 -1.39
CA VAL A 79 -7.22 -9.34 -2.40
C VAL A 79 -7.89 -9.36 -3.76
N GLU A 80 -9.16 -9.77 -3.84
CA GLU A 80 -9.87 -9.80 -5.11
C GLU A 80 -10.07 -8.40 -5.69
N ALA A 81 -10.32 -7.38 -4.85
CA ALA A 81 -10.40 -5.99 -5.30
C ALA A 81 -9.06 -5.48 -5.86
N LEU A 82 -7.92 -5.82 -5.22
CA LEU A 82 -6.59 -5.48 -5.73
C LEU A 82 -6.27 -6.23 -7.03
N LYS A 83 -6.58 -7.53 -7.11
CA LYS A 83 -6.44 -8.32 -8.36
C LYS A 83 -7.32 -7.78 -9.48
N ARG A 84 -8.52 -7.33 -9.15
CA ARG A 84 -9.42 -6.65 -10.10
C ARG A 84 -8.82 -5.34 -10.59
N LEU A 85 -8.23 -4.53 -9.70
CA LEU A 85 -7.50 -3.32 -10.11
C LEU A 85 -6.37 -3.65 -11.09
N SER A 86 -5.53 -4.64 -10.77
CA SER A 86 -4.47 -5.09 -11.68
C SER A 86 -5.00 -5.49 -13.05
N ARG A 87 -6.09 -6.27 -13.10
CA ARG A 87 -6.74 -6.67 -14.37
C ARG A 87 -7.33 -5.48 -15.12
N ASP A 88 -8.00 -4.57 -14.42
CA ASP A 88 -8.62 -3.38 -15.01
C ASP A 88 -7.56 -2.43 -15.59
N LEU A 89 -6.42 -2.24 -14.89
CA LEU A 89 -5.31 -1.42 -15.37
C LEU A 89 -4.67 -2.04 -16.62
N LEU A 90 -4.36 -3.34 -16.59
CA LEU A 90 -3.83 -4.04 -17.76
C LEU A 90 -4.80 -3.94 -18.94
N SER A 91 -6.08 -4.24 -18.74
CA SER A 91 -7.11 -4.17 -19.78
C SER A 91 -7.21 -2.78 -20.42
N VAL A 92 -7.24 -1.71 -19.60
CA VAL A 92 -7.38 -0.34 -20.10
C VAL A 92 -6.14 0.11 -20.86
N PHE A 93 -4.94 -0.16 -20.35
CA PHE A 93 -3.69 0.35 -20.91
C PHE A 93 -3.03 -0.62 -21.91
N GLY A 94 -3.74 -1.64 -22.40
CA GLY A 94 -3.23 -2.58 -23.41
C GLY A 94 -2.17 -3.55 -22.87
N GLY A 95 -2.21 -3.83 -21.57
CA GLY A 95 -1.37 -4.78 -20.88
C GLY A 95 -1.99 -6.17 -20.72
N ARG A 96 -1.13 -7.19 -20.58
CA ARG A 96 -1.52 -8.55 -20.16
C ARG A 96 -0.32 -9.33 -19.61
N ALA A 97 -0.58 -10.45 -18.96
CA ALA A 97 0.46 -11.42 -18.62
C ALA A 97 1.03 -12.07 -19.90
N VAL A 98 2.32 -12.37 -19.87
CA VAL A 98 3.03 -13.10 -20.93
C VAL A 98 2.63 -14.57 -20.88
N LEU A 99 2.15 -15.10 -22.01
CA LEU A 99 1.77 -16.49 -22.18
C LEU A 99 2.94 -17.31 -22.74
N ASP A 100 2.91 -18.63 -22.60
CA ASP A 100 3.96 -19.50 -23.14
C ASP A 100 4.13 -19.36 -24.66
N ALA A 101 3.04 -19.10 -25.38
CA ALA A 101 3.07 -18.82 -26.82
C ALA A 101 3.81 -17.51 -27.17
N ASP A 102 3.81 -16.53 -26.27
CA ASP A 102 4.53 -15.26 -26.46
C ASP A 102 6.04 -15.45 -26.28
N ARG A 103 6.46 -16.40 -25.43
CA ARG A 103 7.89 -16.72 -25.21
C ARG A 103 8.58 -17.21 -26.48
N VAL A 104 7.82 -17.80 -27.41
CA VAL A 104 8.32 -18.23 -28.73
C VAL A 104 8.43 -17.06 -29.72
N LYS A 105 7.67 -15.97 -29.50
CA LYS A 105 7.57 -14.81 -30.40
C LYS A 105 8.19 -13.53 -29.83
N LEU A 106 9.07 -13.65 -28.82
CA LEU A 106 9.62 -12.50 -28.09
C LEU A 106 10.21 -11.43 -29.01
N VAL A 107 11.00 -11.83 -30.02
CA VAL A 107 11.65 -10.90 -30.96
C VAL A 107 10.63 -10.05 -31.73
N GLN A 108 9.47 -10.60 -32.08
CA GLN A 108 8.40 -9.85 -32.79
C GLN A 108 7.60 -8.95 -31.84
N LEU A 109 7.48 -9.36 -30.58
CA LEU A 109 6.75 -8.60 -29.57
C LEU A 109 7.59 -7.44 -29.01
N GLU A 110 8.92 -7.58 -28.91
CA GLU A 110 9.84 -6.52 -28.44
C GLU A 110 9.83 -5.27 -29.33
N SER A 111 9.46 -5.40 -30.61
CA SER A 111 9.32 -4.24 -31.50
C SER A 111 8.00 -3.48 -31.33
N THR A 112 7.02 -4.05 -30.60
CA THR A 112 5.66 -3.51 -30.50
C THR A 112 5.17 -3.35 -29.07
N HIS A 113 5.80 -4.00 -28.11
CA HIS A 113 5.41 -4.05 -26.71
C HIS A 113 6.58 -3.75 -25.79
N VAL A 114 6.24 -3.23 -24.62
CA VAL A 114 7.15 -3.08 -23.50
C VAL A 114 7.02 -4.30 -22.59
N PHE A 115 8.15 -4.85 -22.17
CA PHE A 115 8.21 -5.95 -21.20
C PHE A 115 8.65 -5.43 -19.83
N PHE A 116 8.08 -5.99 -18.77
CA PHE A 116 8.44 -5.68 -17.40
C PHE A 116 8.56 -6.96 -16.56
N ASP A 117 9.33 -6.87 -15.46
CA ASP A 117 9.50 -7.91 -14.43
C ASP A 117 9.82 -9.30 -15.00
N ASP A 118 11.07 -9.48 -15.45
CA ASP A 118 11.57 -10.73 -16.07
C ASP A 118 10.69 -11.26 -17.23
N ARG A 119 10.05 -10.33 -17.96
CA ARG A 119 9.10 -10.59 -19.06
C ARG A 119 7.87 -11.38 -18.60
N THR A 120 7.29 -11.00 -17.45
CA THR A 120 6.01 -11.56 -16.98
C THR A 120 4.82 -10.71 -17.40
N ILE A 121 5.01 -9.40 -17.58
CA ILE A 121 4.00 -8.45 -18.03
C ILE A 121 4.44 -7.85 -19.35
N LEU A 122 3.50 -7.77 -20.31
CA LEU A 122 3.67 -7.05 -21.56
C LEU A 122 2.60 -5.96 -21.68
N VAL A 123 2.99 -4.79 -22.17
CA VAL A 123 2.07 -3.65 -22.40
C VAL A 123 2.29 -3.10 -23.80
N ASN A 124 1.22 -2.88 -24.56
CA ASN A 124 1.27 -2.27 -25.88
C ASN A 124 1.18 -0.72 -25.78
N PRO A 125 2.26 0.02 -26.07
CA PRO A 125 2.22 1.48 -26.05
C PRO A 125 1.17 2.06 -27.01
N ASN A 126 0.89 1.41 -28.14
CA ASN A 126 -0.08 1.94 -29.11
C ASN A 126 -1.49 2.05 -28.51
N THR A 127 -1.89 1.14 -27.61
CA THR A 127 -3.19 1.24 -26.94
C THR A 127 -3.29 2.50 -26.07
N ILE A 128 -2.18 2.89 -25.43
CA ILE A 128 -2.14 4.11 -24.61
C ILE A 128 -2.14 5.36 -25.50
N LEU A 129 -1.53 5.28 -26.70
CA LEU A 129 -1.64 6.33 -27.70
C LEU A 129 -3.09 6.49 -28.18
N ASP A 130 -3.79 5.39 -28.46
CA ASP A 130 -5.21 5.40 -28.82
C ASP A 130 -6.06 6.03 -27.72
N LEU A 131 -5.80 5.74 -26.44
CA LEU A 131 -6.47 6.39 -25.31
C LEU A 131 -6.29 7.91 -25.30
N LEU A 132 -5.10 8.40 -25.67
CA LEU A 132 -4.85 9.84 -25.76
C LEU A 132 -5.59 10.46 -26.95
N LEU A 133 -5.66 9.77 -28.09
CA LEU A 133 -6.42 10.22 -29.25
C LEU A 133 -7.93 10.29 -28.94
N ASP A 134 -8.43 9.30 -28.20
CA ASP A 134 -9.83 9.22 -27.77
C ASP A 134 -10.18 10.23 -26.65
N ASP A 135 -9.20 10.78 -25.92
CA ASP A 135 -9.44 11.78 -24.87
C ASP A 135 -10.00 13.11 -25.42
N GLY A 136 -9.69 13.43 -26.68
CA GLY A 136 -10.30 14.49 -27.46
C GLY A 136 -9.34 15.38 -28.24
N THR A 137 -9.89 16.41 -28.88
CA THR A 137 -9.13 17.27 -29.83
C THR A 137 -7.93 17.98 -29.22
N PHE A 138 -7.94 18.25 -27.92
CA PHE A 138 -6.83 18.92 -27.24
C PHE A 138 -5.58 18.03 -27.12
N THR A 139 -5.75 16.76 -26.77
CA THR A 139 -4.63 15.81 -26.69
C THR A 139 -4.09 15.50 -28.08
N ILE A 140 -4.96 15.39 -29.09
CA ILE A 140 -4.57 15.25 -30.50
C ILE A 140 -3.64 16.41 -30.92
N GLN A 141 -4.04 17.66 -30.65
CA GLN A 141 -3.22 18.84 -30.99
C GLN A 141 -1.84 18.83 -30.33
N ILE A 142 -1.75 18.37 -29.08
CA ILE A 142 -0.48 18.24 -28.37
C ILE A 142 0.37 17.10 -28.95
N LEU A 143 -0.25 15.98 -29.33
CA LEU A 143 0.46 14.88 -29.98
C LEU A 143 1.03 15.31 -31.33
N ASP A 144 0.25 16.05 -32.12
CA ASP A 144 0.70 16.61 -33.40
C ASP A 144 1.87 17.58 -33.23
N SER A 145 1.87 18.41 -32.16
CA SER A 145 2.97 19.35 -31.89
C SER A 145 4.23 18.67 -31.36
N LEU A 146 4.08 17.60 -30.58
CA LEU A 146 5.17 16.85 -29.98
C LEU A 146 5.91 15.98 -31.02
N GLY A 147 5.20 15.52 -32.04
CA GLY A 147 5.69 14.62 -33.08
C GLY A 147 5.67 13.15 -32.68
N PRO A 148 5.70 12.23 -33.66
CA PRO A 148 5.45 10.80 -33.45
C PRO A 148 6.48 10.13 -32.55
N ASP A 149 7.77 10.44 -32.70
CA ASP A 149 8.84 9.80 -31.93
C ASP A 149 8.75 10.14 -30.43
N SER A 150 8.59 11.44 -30.13
CA SER A 150 8.47 11.93 -28.76
C SER A 150 7.16 11.49 -28.09
N ALA A 151 6.07 11.41 -28.86
CA ALA A 151 4.80 10.86 -28.38
C ALA A 151 4.93 9.37 -28.04
N PHE A 152 5.58 8.60 -28.92
CA PHE A 152 5.79 7.17 -28.69
C PHE A 152 6.67 6.91 -27.46
N GLU A 153 7.78 7.64 -27.28
CA GLU A 153 8.62 7.50 -26.09
C GLU A 153 7.87 7.87 -24.79
N LEU A 154 7.06 8.93 -24.78
CA LEU A 154 6.22 9.27 -23.63
C LEU A 154 5.26 8.12 -23.27
N VAL A 155 4.64 7.55 -24.28
CA VAL A 155 3.64 6.50 -24.10
C VAL A 155 4.28 5.18 -23.66
N LYS A 156 5.48 4.87 -24.18
CA LYS A 156 6.32 3.75 -23.76
C LYS A 156 6.79 3.88 -22.31
N ASP A 157 7.21 5.08 -21.88
CA ASP A 157 7.54 5.36 -20.49
C ASP A 157 6.31 5.15 -19.59
N PHE A 158 5.14 5.61 -20.02
CA PHE A 158 3.91 5.40 -19.26
C PHE A 158 3.51 3.92 -19.19
N ALA A 159 3.74 3.15 -20.26
CA ALA A 159 3.53 1.70 -20.27
C ALA A 159 4.40 0.99 -19.22
N LEU A 160 5.67 1.41 -19.04
CA LEU A 160 6.55 0.92 -17.97
C LEU A 160 5.99 1.26 -16.58
N VAL A 161 5.49 2.47 -16.38
CA VAL A 161 4.87 2.89 -15.11
C VAL A 161 3.66 2.01 -14.77
N ILE A 162 2.79 1.74 -15.74
CA ILE A 162 1.63 0.86 -15.54
C ILE A 162 2.06 -0.57 -15.23
N ALA A 163 3.03 -1.12 -15.96
CA ALA A 163 3.53 -2.47 -15.72
C ALA A 163 4.13 -2.60 -14.31
N ASN A 164 4.94 -1.62 -13.89
CA ASN A 164 5.51 -1.57 -12.55
C ASN A 164 4.44 -1.44 -11.45
N LEU A 165 3.43 -0.59 -11.65
CA LEU A 165 2.34 -0.45 -10.71
C LEU A 165 1.58 -1.77 -10.54
N VAL A 166 1.28 -2.46 -11.64
CA VAL A 166 0.58 -3.76 -11.60
C VAL A 166 1.43 -4.83 -10.90
N ALA A 167 2.73 -4.91 -11.19
CA ALA A 167 3.64 -5.82 -10.51
C ALA A 167 3.67 -5.54 -9.00
N SER A 168 3.78 -4.26 -8.62
CA SER A 168 3.78 -3.83 -7.22
C SER A 168 2.48 -4.18 -6.50
N VAL A 169 1.32 -3.99 -7.15
CA VAL A 169 0.01 -4.37 -6.58
C VAL A 169 -0.12 -5.88 -6.43
N ASN A 170 0.41 -6.67 -7.37
CA ASN A 170 0.32 -8.13 -7.33
C ASN A 170 1.17 -8.78 -6.24
N ILE A 171 2.20 -8.10 -5.73
CA ILE A 171 3.03 -8.56 -4.60
C ILE A 171 2.34 -8.29 -3.25
N ILE A 172 1.27 -7.48 -3.22
CA ILE A 172 0.53 -7.21 -1.98
C ILE A 172 -0.21 -8.49 -1.55
N GLU A 173 0.38 -9.19 -0.60
CA GLU A 173 -0.24 -10.32 0.08
C GLU A 173 -0.77 -9.88 1.45
N PRO A 174 -2.01 -10.24 1.82
CA PRO A 174 -2.49 -9.99 3.16
C PRO A 174 -1.80 -10.94 4.13
N GLU A 175 -1.41 -10.47 5.30
CA GLU A 175 -0.84 -11.29 6.38
C GLU A 175 -1.88 -12.15 7.12
N ARG A 176 -3.12 -12.21 6.60
CA ARG A 176 -4.26 -12.92 7.19
C ARG A 176 -4.88 -13.90 6.21
N SER A 177 -5.37 -15.02 6.72
CA SER A 177 -6.08 -16.04 5.97
C SER A 177 -7.47 -15.57 5.53
N ASN A 178 -8.12 -16.34 4.66
CA ASN A 178 -9.51 -16.09 4.22
C ASN A 178 -10.52 -16.13 5.37
N LYS A 179 -10.16 -16.69 6.53
CA LYS A 179 -10.96 -16.68 7.77
C LYS A 179 -10.62 -15.50 8.68
N ASN A 180 -9.77 -14.58 8.21
CA ASN A 180 -9.23 -13.46 9.00
C ASN A 180 -8.32 -13.92 10.16
N GLU A 181 -7.79 -15.13 10.10
CA GLU A 181 -6.80 -15.65 11.06
C GLU A 181 -5.38 -15.23 10.63
N PRO A 182 -4.38 -15.16 11.52
CA PRO A 182 -2.99 -14.98 11.10
C PRO A 182 -2.59 -16.08 10.12
N LEU A 183 -1.83 -15.75 9.06
CA LEU A 183 -1.23 -16.77 8.19
C LEU A 183 -0.22 -17.60 9.00
N GLU A 184 -0.45 -18.91 9.11
CA GLU A 184 0.47 -19.84 9.75
C GLU A 184 1.86 -19.76 9.07
N GLY A 185 2.91 -19.50 9.86
CA GLY A 185 4.30 -19.52 9.40
C GLY A 185 4.89 -18.18 8.92
N ASN A 186 4.12 -17.09 8.84
CA ASN A 186 4.61 -15.79 8.36
C ASN A 186 4.70 -14.68 9.42
N THR A 187 4.58 -15.03 10.71
CA THR A 187 4.75 -14.07 11.80
C THR A 187 6.22 -13.68 11.94
N PRO A 188 6.56 -12.38 12.04
CA PRO A 188 7.93 -11.97 12.31
C PRO A 188 8.39 -12.59 13.63
N PRO A 189 9.66 -13.03 13.73
CA PRO A 189 10.17 -13.71 14.92
C PRO A 189 10.30 -12.71 16.07
N ALA A 190 9.21 -12.55 16.82
CA ALA A 190 9.07 -11.54 17.86
C ALA A 190 9.03 -12.10 19.27
N LEU A 191 8.90 -13.42 19.43
CA LEU A 191 8.96 -14.06 20.73
C LEU A 191 10.41 -14.44 21.07
N PRO A 192 10.76 -14.51 22.37
CA PRO A 192 12.11 -14.89 22.77
C PRO A 192 12.56 -16.23 22.19
N ARG A 193 11.66 -17.22 22.13
CA ARG A 193 11.94 -18.54 21.54
C ARG A 193 12.23 -18.45 20.05
N ASP A 194 11.47 -17.65 19.32
CA ASP A 194 11.68 -17.46 17.87
C ASP A 194 13.03 -16.80 17.62
N LEU A 195 13.37 -15.78 18.41
CA LEU A 195 14.67 -15.09 18.32
C LEU A 195 15.84 -16.00 18.68
N ILE A 196 15.72 -16.89 19.66
CA ILE A 196 16.75 -17.86 20.03
C ILE A 196 17.01 -18.85 18.86
N ASN A 197 15.98 -19.22 18.12
CA ASN A 197 16.10 -20.12 16.97
C ASN A 197 16.79 -19.46 15.75
N LEU A 198 16.88 -18.13 15.72
CA LEU A 198 17.61 -17.41 14.66
C LEU A 198 19.11 -17.44 14.90
N LYS A 199 19.88 -17.64 13.82
CA LYS A 199 21.33 -17.46 13.89
C LYS A 199 21.65 -15.96 13.85
N GLY A 200 22.80 -15.55 14.40
CA GLY A 200 23.22 -14.14 14.39
C GLY A 200 23.26 -13.50 12.98
N ARG A 201 23.49 -14.31 11.94
CA ARG A 201 23.38 -13.87 10.53
C ARG A 201 21.95 -13.54 10.11
N ASP A 202 20.96 -14.28 10.60
CA ASP A 202 19.55 -14.12 10.23
C ASP A 202 18.99 -12.86 10.90
N ILE A 203 19.36 -12.59 12.17
CA ILE A 203 19.04 -11.31 12.82
C ILE A 203 19.76 -10.14 12.14
N SER A 204 21.01 -10.31 11.75
CA SER A 204 21.72 -9.26 11.01
C SER A 204 21.04 -8.94 9.68
N ALA A 205 20.54 -9.97 8.97
CA ALA A 205 19.74 -9.79 7.77
C ALA A 205 18.41 -9.07 8.05
N LEU A 206 17.72 -9.42 9.15
CA LEU A 206 16.46 -8.80 9.55
C LEU A 206 16.62 -7.33 9.96
N ILE A 207 17.69 -7.00 10.68
CA ILE A 207 18.06 -5.61 10.99
C ILE A 207 18.39 -4.84 9.70
N ASN A 208 19.15 -5.45 8.80
CA ASN A 208 19.50 -4.81 7.53
C ASN A 208 18.29 -4.58 6.62
N LEU A 209 17.30 -5.49 6.62
CA LEU A 209 16.04 -5.35 5.89
C LEU A 209 15.27 -4.09 6.31
N HIS A 210 15.37 -3.71 7.58
CA HIS A 210 14.71 -2.54 8.13
C HIS A 210 15.65 -1.35 8.37
N ARG A 211 16.88 -1.40 7.82
CA ARG A 211 17.96 -0.43 8.08
C ARG A 211 17.50 1.01 7.93
N ASP A 212 16.91 1.38 6.79
CA ASP A 212 16.54 2.78 6.51
C ASP A 212 15.48 3.30 7.49
N ARG A 213 14.56 2.42 7.91
CA ARG A 213 13.55 2.75 8.92
C ARG A 213 14.15 2.85 10.32
N LEU A 214 15.09 1.97 10.65
CA LEU A 214 15.77 1.95 11.94
C LEU A 214 16.67 3.18 12.13
N HIS A 215 17.44 3.58 11.10
CA HIS A 215 18.31 4.78 11.14
C HIS A 215 17.56 6.08 11.39
N SER A 216 16.25 6.13 11.12
CA SER A 216 15.43 7.31 11.44
C SER A 216 15.25 7.54 12.94
N ARG A 217 15.44 6.50 13.77
CA ARG A 217 15.13 6.53 15.20
C ARG A 217 16.24 5.99 16.09
N TRP A 218 17.07 5.08 15.60
CA TRP A 218 18.14 4.43 16.36
C TRP A 218 19.51 4.69 15.73
N SER A 219 20.49 4.88 16.59
CA SER A 219 21.90 5.00 16.26
C SER A 219 22.52 3.66 15.87
N GLU A 220 23.70 3.70 15.24
CA GLU A 220 24.49 2.50 14.97
C GLU A 220 24.87 1.75 16.26
N VAL A 221 25.08 2.49 17.37
CA VAL A 221 25.37 1.91 18.69
C VAL A 221 24.17 1.09 19.19
N GLU A 222 22.97 1.66 19.14
CA GLU A 222 21.74 0.98 19.56
C GLU A 222 21.45 -0.24 18.67
N THR A 223 21.76 -0.15 17.38
CA THR A 223 21.61 -1.27 16.43
C THR A 223 22.59 -2.40 16.74
N ASP A 224 23.81 -2.08 17.15
CA ASP A 224 24.79 -3.08 17.58
C ASP A 224 24.42 -3.71 18.93
N MET A 225 23.88 -2.93 19.86
CA MET A 225 23.38 -3.43 21.15
C MET A 225 22.30 -4.51 20.97
N ILE A 226 21.43 -4.40 19.98
CA ILE A 226 20.42 -5.43 19.67
C ILE A 226 21.10 -6.77 19.30
N LYS A 227 22.16 -6.72 18.50
CA LYS A 227 22.91 -7.93 18.11
C LYS A 227 23.64 -8.55 19.30
N GLN A 228 24.22 -7.71 20.16
CA GLN A 228 24.88 -8.17 21.38
C GLN A 228 23.89 -8.81 22.36
N GLU A 229 22.73 -8.19 22.56
CA GLU A 229 21.65 -8.74 23.40
C GLU A 229 21.10 -10.06 22.83
N HIS A 230 20.97 -10.20 21.51
CA HIS A 230 20.60 -11.47 20.89
C HIS A 230 21.63 -12.57 21.15
N ALA A 231 22.92 -12.27 20.95
CA ALA A 231 23.98 -13.25 21.20
C ALA A 231 23.99 -13.68 22.68
N ALA A 232 23.80 -12.73 23.61
CA ALA A 232 23.71 -13.01 25.03
C ALA A 232 22.43 -13.80 25.41
N LEU A 233 21.30 -13.57 24.73
CA LEU A 233 20.08 -14.37 24.90
C LEU A 233 20.28 -15.82 24.45
N ALA A 234 20.90 -16.02 23.28
CA ALA A 234 21.20 -17.35 22.76
C ALA A 234 22.20 -18.11 23.65
N ASP A 235 23.23 -17.42 24.15
CA ASP A 235 24.22 -18.00 25.06
C ASP A 235 23.62 -18.38 26.42
N LEU A 236 22.76 -17.53 26.99
CA LEU A 236 22.04 -17.83 28.22
C LEU A 236 21.09 -19.01 28.07
N TYR A 237 20.39 -19.12 26.93
CA TYR A 237 19.59 -20.29 26.62
C TYR A 237 20.43 -21.56 26.47
N ALA A 238 21.63 -21.46 25.89
CA ALA A 238 22.58 -22.58 25.78
C ALA A 238 23.16 -23.02 27.14
N SER A 239 23.39 -22.07 28.03
CA SER A 239 24.16 -22.27 29.27
C SER A 239 23.31 -22.59 30.50
N GLN A 240 22.07 -22.08 30.59
CA GLN A 240 21.23 -22.20 31.78
C GLN A 240 20.01 -23.09 31.54
N ALA A 241 20.02 -24.30 32.11
CA ALA A 241 18.95 -25.28 31.94
C ALA A 241 17.60 -24.78 32.50
N GLU A 242 17.62 -24.03 33.60
CA GLU A 242 16.39 -23.48 34.20
C GLU A 242 15.77 -22.40 33.31
N PHE A 243 16.59 -21.51 32.75
CA PHE A 243 16.15 -20.47 31.82
C PHE A 243 15.59 -21.09 30.52
N ARG A 244 16.25 -22.12 30.00
CA ARG A 244 15.74 -22.90 28.86
C ARG A 244 14.36 -23.49 29.14
N ARG A 245 14.20 -24.14 30.30
CA ARG A 245 12.92 -24.75 30.70
C ARG A 245 11.81 -23.71 30.80
N GLN A 246 12.10 -22.52 31.35
CA GLN A 246 11.13 -21.42 31.45
C GLN A 246 10.66 -20.93 30.08
N ILE A 247 11.58 -20.72 29.12
CA ILE A 247 11.25 -20.29 27.76
C ILE A 247 10.46 -21.39 27.01
N ASP A 248 10.87 -22.65 27.14
CA ASP A 248 10.20 -23.77 26.48
C ASP A 248 8.79 -24.03 27.06
N GLU A 249 8.61 -23.89 28.38
CA GLU A 249 7.32 -24.04 29.06
C GLU A 249 6.37 -22.88 28.74
N ALA A 250 6.88 -21.64 28.67
CA ALA A 250 6.13 -20.47 28.23
C ALA A 250 5.67 -20.58 26.77
N SER A 251 6.41 -21.34 25.95
CA SER A 251 6.13 -21.50 24.52
C SER A 251 5.44 -22.83 24.17
N SER A 252 5.00 -23.62 25.15
CA SER A 252 4.27 -24.87 24.87
C SER A 252 2.82 -24.59 24.49
N GLU A 253 2.31 -25.32 23.49
CA GLU A 253 0.95 -25.21 22.95
C GLU A 253 -0.16 -25.38 24.00
N LEU A 254 0.17 -25.90 25.19
CA LEU A 254 -0.78 -26.09 26.29
C LEU A 254 -1.17 -24.79 27.00
N LYS A 255 -0.39 -23.71 26.85
CA LYS A 255 -0.75 -22.37 27.35
C LYS A 255 -1.47 -21.59 26.25
N THR A 256 -2.79 -21.54 26.40
CA THR A 256 -3.68 -20.57 25.74
C THR A 256 -3.03 -19.19 25.63
N VAL A 257 -2.80 -18.72 24.39
CA VAL A 257 -2.50 -17.34 23.99
C VAL A 257 -1.64 -16.58 25.01
N THR A 258 -0.33 -16.84 25.01
CA THR A 258 0.64 -15.97 25.70
C THR A 258 0.70 -14.62 25.00
N THR A 259 0.33 -13.55 25.68
CA THR A 259 0.50 -12.20 25.15
C THR A 259 1.99 -11.87 25.00
N PHE A 260 2.34 -10.86 24.19
CA PHE A 260 3.73 -10.42 24.04
C PHE A 260 4.37 -10.07 25.40
N GLU A 261 3.62 -9.41 26.28
CA GLU A 261 4.09 -9.08 27.63
C GLU A 261 4.35 -10.33 28.46
N ASP A 262 3.46 -11.33 28.39
CA ASP A 262 3.64 -12.59 29.13
C ASP A 262 4.85 -13.39 28.63
N ALA A 263 5.10 -13.38 27.32
CA ALA A 263 6.24 -14.07 26.71
C ALA A 263 7.59 -13.41 27.07
N TRP A 264 7.59 -12.09 27.26
CA TRP A 264 8.79 -11.32 27.57
C TRP A 264 8.98 -11.04 29.06
N LYS A 265 8.01 -11.32 29.93
CA LYS A 265 8.03 -10.99 31.37
C LYS A 265 9.31 -11.42 32.09
N ASP A 266 9.81 -12.62 31.80
CA ASP A 266 10.99 -13.20 32.45
C ASP A 266 12.32 -12.79 31.77
N VAL A 267 12.24 -12.07 30.63
CA VAL A 267 13.37 -11.71 29.75
C VAL A 267 13.59 -10.20 29.66
N CYS A 268 12.52 -9.40 29.76
CA CYS A 268 12.44 -7.96 29.50
C CYS A 268 13.40 -7.13 30.35
N GLY A 269 13.69 -7.57 31.58
CA GLY A 269 14.61 -6.87 32.48
C GLY A 269 16.08 -6.90 32.04
N ARG A 270 16.51 -7.90 31.24
CA ARG A 270 17.91 -8.10 30.84
C ARG A 270 18.22 -7.69 29.41
N PHE A 271 17.23 -7.70 28.52
CA PHE A 271 17.40 -7.48 27.08
C PHE A 271 16.42 -6.42 26.57
N GLN A 272 16.62 -5.18 27.00
CA GLN A 272 15.67 -4.09 26.76
C GLN A 272 15.65 -3.63 25.30
N MET A 273 16.81 -3.63 24.63
CA MET A 273 16.90 -3.22 23.23
C MET A 273 16.32 -4.27 22.29
N LEU A 274 16.60 -5.55 22.57
CA LEU A 274 16.04 -6.67 21.85
C LEU A 274 14.53 -6.78 22.04
N HIS A 275 14.03 -6.53 23.26
CA HIS A 275 12.59 -6.45 23.55
C HIS A 275 11.92 -5.33 22.74
N ARG A 276 12.51 -4.13 22.72
CA ARG A 276 12.00 -3.00 21.93
C ARG A 276 12.01 -3.29 20.43
N PHE A 277 13.04 -3.97 19.94
CA PHE A 277 13.13 -4.41 18.56
C PHE A 277 12.08 -5.47 18.22
N ALA A 278 11.94 -6.48 19.05
CA ALA A 278 10.91 -7.51 18.92
C ALA A 278 9.49 -6.91 18.92
N GLY A 279 9.24 -5.94 19.80
CA GLY A 279 7.99 -5.20 19.82
C GLY A 279 7.79 -4.37 18.54
N GLY A 280 8.87 -3.74 18.04
CA GLY A 280 8.84 -2.97 16.80
C GLY A 280 8.51 -3.81 15.55
N ILE A 281 9.04 -5.03 15.46
CA ILE A 281 8.73 -5.96 14.36
C ILE A 281 7.35 -6.62 14.53
N ALA A 282 6.90 -6.84 15.78
CA ALA A 282 5.57 -7.37 16.07
C ALA A 282 4.45 -6.34 15.86
N THR A 283 4.78 -5.04 15.86
CA THR A 283 3.79 -3.98 15.70
C THR A 283 3.44 -3.82 14.24
N THR A 284 2.23 -4.20 13.85
CA THR A 284 1.65 -3.86 12.54
C THR A 284 1.48 -2.34 12.44
N PHE A 285 1.81 -1.75 11.29
CA PHE A 285 1.40 -0.36 11.04
C PHE A 285 -0.13 -0.25 11.15
N PRO A 286 -0.66 0.81 11.79
CA PRO A 286 -2.08 1.13 11.67
C PRO A 286 -2.43 1.25 10.17
N GLY A 287 -3.37 0.42 9.71
CA GLY A 287 -3.94 0.49 8.38
C GLY A 287 -4.70 1.80 8.15
N THR A 288 -4.11 2.67 7.31
CA THR A 288 -4.50 4.04 6.94
C THR A 288 -5.94 4.30 6.46
N SER A 289 -6.88 3.39 6.69
CA SER A 289 -8.32 3.68 6.69
C SER A 289 -8.58 5.00 7.42
N SER A 290 -9.38 5.85 6.79
CA SER A 290 -9.71 7.21 7.23
C SER A 290 -10.34 7.27 8.62
N VAL A 291 -10.82 6.16 9.14
CA VAL A 291 -11.23 6.03 10.54
C VAL A 291 -9.99 6.07 11.43
N GLU A 292 -8.93 5.34 11.11
CA GLU A 292 -7.79 5.13 12.00
C GLU A 292 -6.93 6.37 12.25
N SER A 293 -6.96 7.41 11.40
CA SER A 293 -6.27 8.69 11.72
C SER A 293 -6.86 9.36 12.96
N ASP A 294 -8.18 9.28 13.14
CA ASP A 294 -8.86 9.83 14.33
C ASP A 294 -8.62 8.95 15.57
N PHE A 295 -8.28 7.68 15.37
CA PHE A 295 -7.96 6.72 16.43
C PHE A 295 -6.45 6.54 16.63
N SER A 296 -5.60 7.30 15.92
CA SER A 296 -4.14 7.21 16.03
C SER A 296 -3.60 7.68 17.39
N VAL A 297 -4.38 8.48 18.13
CA VAL A 297 -4.16 8.82 19.55
C VAL A 297 -4.45 7.65 20.50
N LEU A 298 -5.17 6.63 20.05
CA LEU A 298 -5.63 5.50 20.88
C LEU A 298 -4.74 4.25 20.75
N LYS A 299 -3.47 4.42 20.40
CA LYS A 299 -2.52 3.31 20.31
C LYS A 299 -2.21 2.73 21.69
N TRP A 300 -2.67 1.48 21.87
CA TRP A 300 -1.98 0.39 22.56
C TRP A 300 -1.96 0.31 24.09
N GLU A 301 -3.01 0.78 24.77
CA GLU A 301 -3.52 0.11 25.98
C GLU A 301 -5.05 0.24 26.01
N LYS A 302 -5.77 -0.76 25.50
CA LYS A 302 -7.23 -0.86 25.65
C LYS A 302 -7.54 -1.61 26.93
N ASN A 303 -7.55 -0.91 28.06
CA ASN A 303 -8.28 -1.39 29.23
C ASN A 303 -9.77 -1.56 28.85
N LEU A 304 -10.48 -2.52 29.47
CA LEU A 304 -11.90 -2.86 29.26
C LEU A 304 -12.82 -1.65 29.05
N LEU A 305 -12.61 -0.56 29.81
CA LEU A 305 -13.41 0.67 29.71
C LEU A 305 -13.14 1.46 28.41
N ARG A 306 -11.89 1.48 27.93
CA ARG A 306 -11.51 2.11 26.65
C ARG A 306 -11.96 1.30 25.44
N SER A 307 -12.00 -0.03 25.57
CA SER A 307 -12.57 -0.91 24.53
C SER A 307 -14.05 -0.59 24.30
N ARG A 308 -14.81 -0.33 25.37
CA ARG A 308 -16.23 0.09 25.28
C ARG A 308 -16.42 1.44 24.60
N LEU A 309 -15.52 2.41 24.80
CA LEU A 309 -15.56 3.70 24.10
C LEU A 309 -15.31 3.57 22.60
N THR A 310 -14.35 2.73 22.20
CA THR A 310 -14.12 2.45 20.77
C THR A 310 -15.32 1.74 20.17
N ASN A 311 -15.88 0.75 20.88
CA ASN A 311 -17.07 0.03 20.44
C ASN A 311 -18.27 0.98 20.29
N PHE A 312 -18.45 1.94 21.20
CA PHE A 312 -19.54 2.90 21.12
C PHE A 312 -19.41 3.86 19.93
N SER A 313 -18.22 4.40 19.66
CA SER A 313 -18.02 5.25 18.46
C SER A 313 -18.14 4.44 17.16
N LEU A 314 -17.68 3.19 17.16
CA LEU A 314 -17.82 2.28 16.02
C LEU A 314 -19.29 1.89 15.80
N GLU A 315 -20.04 1.63 16.87
CA GLU A 315 -21.47 1.34 16.89
C GLU A 315 -22.28 2.56 16.44
N GLY A 316 -21.92 3.76 16.88
CA GLY A 316 -22.51 5.01 16.40
C GLY A 316 -22.29 5.22 14.90
N ALA A 317 -21.06 5.02 14.41
CA ALA A 317 -20.76 5.10 12.98
C ALA A 317 -21.45 4.00 12.16
N LEU A 318 -21.51 2.78 12.70
CA LEU A 318 -22.26 1.64 12.14
C LEU A 318 -23.75 1.97 12.03
N HIS A 319 -24.35 2.48 13.11
CA HIS A 319 -25.77 2.82 13.15
C HIS A 319 -26.10 3.99 12.22
N SER A 320 -25.28 5.05 12.19
CA SER A 320 -25.47 6.17 11.25
C SER A 320 -25.35 5.72 9.80
N LYS A 321 -24.47 4.77 9.48
CA LYS A 321 -24.30 4.26 8.11
C LYS A 321 -25.31 3.16 7.75
N GLN A 322 -25.81 2.43 8.74
CA GLN A 322 -26.91 1.46 8.59
C GLN A 322 -28.26 2.17 8.47
N HIS A 323 -28.40 3.39 9.00
CA HIS A 323 -29.57 4.24 8.83
C HIS A 323 -29.87 4.46 7.34
N ASP A 324 -28.89 4.89 6.54
CA ASP A 324 -29.07 5.12 5.10
C ASP A 324 -29.51 3.84 4.36
N LEU A 325 -28.98 2.68 4.78
CA LEU A 325 -29.38 1.37 4.24
C LEU A 325 -30.81 1.02 4.65
N LEU A 326 -31.18 1.23 5.92
CA LEU A 326 -32.53 0.96 6.42
C LEU A 326 -33.56 1.92 5.80
N GLU A 327 -33.22 3.19 5.61
CA GLU A 327 -34.04 4.20 4.94
C GLU A 327 -34.29 3.85 3.46
N SER A 328 -33.26 3.32 2.79
CA SER A 328 -33.41 2.80 1.41
C SER A 328 -34.29 1.54 1.32
N LEU A 329 -34.38 0.75 2.40
CA LEU A 329 -35.17 -0.46 2.48
C LEU A 329 -36.61 -0.20 2.96
N THR A 330 -36.85 0.88 3.70
CA THR A 330 -38.17 1.19 4.24
C THR A 330 -39.07 1.91 3.25
N GLY A 331 -38.56 2.54 2.19
CA GLY A 331 -39.38 3.08 1.09
C GLY A 331 -40.64 3.83 1.55
N LEU A 332 -40.56 4.51 2.70
CA LEU A 332 -41.68 5.23 3.28
C LEU A 332 -41.40 6.71 3.08
N GLU A 333 -42.17 7.29 2.17
CA GLU A 333 -42.49 8.72 2.16
C GLU A 333 -42.83 9.15 3.58
N ILE A 334 -41.88 9.76 4.28
CA ILE A 334 -42.20 10.62 5.41
C ILE A 334 -42.38 12.01 4.81
N ASN A 335 -43.61 12.28 4.40
CA ASN A 335 -44.09 13.65 4.21
C ASN A 335 -44.13 14.32 5.59
N GLU A 336 -43.29 15.33 5.80
CA GLU A 336 -43.68 16.57 6.49
C GLU A 336 -43.21 17.78 5.68
#